data_AF-A0A0D0GLG4-F1
#
_entry.id   AF-A0A0D0GLG4-F1
#
_cell.length_a   1.000
_cell.length_b   1.000
_cell.length_c   1.000
_cell.angle_alpha   90.00
_cell.angle_beta   90.00
_cell.angle_gamma   90.00
#
_symmetry.space_group_name_H-M   'P 1'
#
loop_
_entity.id
_entity.type
_entity.pdbx_description
1 polymer ?
#
loop_
_entity_poly.entity_id
_entity_poly.type
_entity_poly.pdbx_seq_one_letter_code
_entity_poly.pdbx_strand_id
1 'polypeptide(L)'
;MEVITIESEAFKEIQGMHMQNKQVIADQAATIAGYNIVMISAEKAAELTGYSEKTLRLRKEEIGYHTIGKNIFFFPKDLEVWLHKYYRGPKPRKY
;
A
#
# COMPACT_ATOMS: atom_id res chain seq x y z
N MET A 1 -27.44 16.28 -52.58
CA MET A 1 -27.72 16.32 -51.12
C MET A 1 -26.37 16.41 -50.45
N GLU A 2 -25.93 17.62 -50.09
CA GLU A 2 -24.64 17.82 -49.44
C GLU A 2 -24.84 17.72 -47.93
N VAL A 3 -24.18 16.77 -47.29
CA VAL A 3 -24.23 16.57 -45.84
C VAL A 3 -23.23 17.53 -45.21
N ILE A 4 -23.75 18.60 -44.58
CA ILE A 4 -22.92 19.56 -43.85
C ILE A 4 -22.78 19.03 -42.41
N THR A 5 -21.59 18.53 -42.08
CA THR A 5 -21.26 18.10 -40.71
C THR A 5 -20.93 19.34 -39.87
N ILE A 6 -21.91 19.85 -39.14
CA ILE A 6 -21.69 20.94 -38.19
C ILE A 6 -21.18 20.32 -36.89
N GLU A 7 -19.86 20.35 -36.67
CA GLU A 7 -19.30 20.00 -35.37
C GLU A 7 -19.76 21.05 -34.34
N SER A 8 -20.82 20.73 -33.61
CA SER A 8 -21.32 21.56 -32.51
C SER A 8 -20.19 21.86 -31.52
N GLU A 9 -20.06 23.10 -31.06
CA GLU A 9 -19.09 23.49 -30.02
C GLU A 9 -19.24 22.62 -28.76
N ALA A 10 -20.47 22.19 -28.45
CA ALA A 10 -20.74 21.26 -27.36
C ALA A 10 -20.04 19.89 -27.54
N PHE A 11 -19.87 19.42 -28.78
CA PHE A 11 -19.14 18.18 -29.05
C PHE A 11 -17.64 18.34 -28.78
N LYS A 12 -17.07 19.50 -29.09
CA LYS A 12 -15.65 19.82 -28.80
C LYS A 12 -15.40 19.92 -27.30
N GLU A 13 -16.33 20.51 -26.55
CA GLU A 13 -16.26 20.56 -25.08
C GLU A 13 -16.34 19.16 -24.44
N ILE A 14 -17.27 18.31 -24.90
CA ILE A 14 -17.40 16.92 -24.41
C ILE A 14 -16.12 16.11 -24.69
N GLN A 15 -15.51 16.27 -25.87
CA GLN A 15 -14.24 15.63 -26.18
C GLN A 15 -13.08 16.15 -25.32
N GLY A 16 -13.04 17.46 -25.05
CA GLY A 16 -12.09 18.07 -24.13
C GLY A 16 -12.20 17.50 -22.71
N MET A 17 -13.42 17.42 -22.17
CA MET A 17 -13.71 16.78 -20.88
C MET A 17 -13.29 15.30 -20.86
N HIS A 18 -13.53 14.57 -21.95
CA HIS A 18 -13.18 13.15 -22.02
C HIS A 18 -11.65 12.93 -22.04
N MET A 19 -10.89 13.80 -22.72
CA MET A 19 -9.42 13.76 -22.69
C MET A 19 -8.88 14.10 -21.29
N GLN A 20 -9.47 15.10 -20.62
CA GLN A 20 -9.07 15.49 -19.27
C GLN A 20 -9.33 14.36 -18.25
N ASN A 21 -10.46 13.67 -18.34
CA ASN A 21 -10.76 12.51 -17.50
C ASN A 21 -9.79 11.34 -17.72
N LYS A 22 -9.39 11.08 -18.97
CA LYS A 22 -8.38 10.05 -19.27
C LYS A 22 -7.03 10.38 -18.65
N GLN A 23 -6.63 11.66 -18.66
CA GLN A 23 -5.39 12.11 -18.05
C GLN A 23 -5.41 11.91 -16.52
N VAL A 24 -6.50 12.28 -15.85
CA VAL A 24 -6.65 12.10 -14.40
C VAL A 24 -6.58 10.62 -13.99
N ILE A 25 -7.19 9.73 -14.78
CA ILE A 25 -7.13 8.27 -14.54
C ILE A 25 -5.70 7.75 -14.74
N ALA A 26 -4.99 8.22 -15.77
CA ALA A 26 -3.60 7.85 -16.00
C ALA A 26 -2.68 8.34 -14.88
N ASP A 27 -2.86 9.57 -14.40
CA ASP A 27 -2.09 10.14 -13.31
C ASP A 27 -2.35 9.41 -11.97
N GLN A 28 -3.61 9.00 -11.71
CA GLN A 28 -3.93 8.13 -10.57
C GLN A 28 -3.31 6.74 -10.71
N ALA A 29 -3.35 6.12 -11.89
CA ALA A 29 -2.73 4.82 -12.11
C ALA A 29 -1.21 4.88 -11.94
N ALA A 30 -0.55 5.95 -12.41
CA ALA A 30 0.86 6.20 -12.19
C ALA A 30 1.19 6.44 -10.71
N THR A 31 0.33 7.19 -10.00
CA THR A 31 0.45 7.40 -8.56
C THR A 31 0.35 6.07 -7.79
N ILE A 32 -0.61 5.20 -8.14
CA ILE A 32 -0.79 3.88 -7.54
C ILE A 32 0.37 2.95 -7.88
N ALA A 33 0.86 2.96 -9.12
CA ALA A 33 2.02 2.18 -9.54
C ALA A 33 3.33 2.61 -8.86
N GLY A 34 3.41 3.88 -8.41
CA GLY A 34 4.54 4.40 -7.64
C GLY A 34 4.56 3.98 -6.17
N TYR A 35 3.43 3.50 -5.62
CA TYR A 35 3.42 2.93 -4.26
C TYR A 35 3.99 1.52 -4.29
N ASN A 36 5.31 1.45 -4.13
CA ASN A 36 6.00 0.19 -3.86
C ASN A 36 5.62 -0.26 -2.44
N ILE A 37 4.60 -1.11 -2.34
CA ILE A 37 4.13 -1.66 -1.06
C ILE A 37 5.18 -2.68 -0.59
N VAL A 38 6.17 -2.21 0.17
CA VAL A 38 7.23 -3.06 0.72
C VAL A 38 6.72 -3.81 1.93
N MET A 39 6.45 -5.10 1.73
CA MET A 39 6.19 -6.04 2.82
C MET A 39 7.47 -6.82 3.14
N ILE A 40 7.70 -7.10 4.42
CA ILE A 40 8.86 -7.85 4.89
C ILE A 40 8.45 -9.19 5.50
N SER A 41 9.32 -10.19 5.39
CA SER A 41 9.07 -11.52 5.96
C SER A 41 9.08 -11.51 7.49
N ALA A 42 8.55 -12.57 8.11
CA ALA A 42 8.63 -12.78 9.55
C ALA A 42 10.06 -12.77 10.10
N GLU A 43 11.01 -13.36 9.37
CA GLU A 43 12.43 -13.36 9.71
C GLU A 43 12.99 -11.93 9.76
N LYS A 44 12.71 -11.12 8.72
CA LYS A 44 13.18 -9.73 8.68
C LYS A 44 12.50 -8.86 9.74
N ALA A 45 11.23 -9.11 10.02
CA ALA A 45 10.50 -8.46 11.10
C ALA A 45 11.12 -8.81 12.48
N ALA A 46 11.54 -10.06 12.69
CA ALA A 46 12.22 -10.49 13.91
C ALA A 46 13.56 -9.77 14.09
N GLU A 47 14.35 -9.62 13.03
CA GLU A 47 15.60 -8.84 13.05
C GLU A 47 15.38 -7.38 13.43
N LEU A 48 14.40 -6.71 12.80
CA LEU A 48 14.12 -5.29 13.04
C LEU A 48 13.60 -5.03 14.46
N THR A 49 12.74 -5.91 14.95
CA THR A 49 12.06 -5.73 16.22
C THR A 49 12.84 -6.30 17.41
N GLY A 50 13.75 -7.24 17.15
CA GLY A 50 14.46 -8.01 18.17
C GLY A 50 13.60 -9.06 18.88
N TYR A 51 12.35 -9.26 18.43
CA TYR A 51 11.44 -10.27 18.97
C TYR A 51 11.47 -11.54 18.12
N SER A 52 11.19 -12.69 18.75
CA SER A 52 11.03 -13.94 18.00
C SER A 52 9.84 -13.89 17.05
N GLU A 53 9.89 -14.63 15.94
CA GLU A 53 8.75 -14.78 15.03
C GLU A 53 7.49 -15.26 15.75
N LYS A 54 7.64 -16.14 16.75
CA LYS A 54 6.52 -16.64 17.55
C LYS A 54 5.82 -15.50 18.29
N THR A 55 6.59 -14.57 18.87
CA THR A 55 6.03 -13.38 19.54
C THR A 55 5.27 -12.51 18.54
N LEU A 56 5.84 -12.25 17.37
CA LEU A 56 5.19 -11.45 16.33
C LEU A 56 3.89 -12.10 15.83
N ARG A 57 3.86 -13.44 15.70
CA ARG A 57 2.65 -14.20 15.33
C ARG A 57 1.55 -14.11 16.37
N LEU A 58 1.90 -14.12 17.65
CA LEU A 58 0.95 -13.99 18.76
C LEU A 58 0.32 -12.59 18.82
N ARG A 59 1.02 -11.57 18.33
CA ARG A 59 0.55 -10.18 18.29
C ARG A 59 -0.10 -9.81 16.96
N LYS A 60 -0.71 -10.79 16.27
CA LYS A 60 -1.41 -10.59 14.99
C LYS A 60 -2.38 -9.42 15.03
N GLU A 61 -3.23 -9.39 16.04
CA GLU A 61 -4.32 -8.42 16.17
C GLU A 61 -3.80 -6.99 16.42
N GLU A 62 -2.58 -6.86 16.94
CA GLU A 62 -1.98 -5.56 17.25
C GLU A 62 -1.13 -5.02 16.10
N ILE A 63 -0.41 -5.90 15.40
CA ILE A 63 0.52 -5.52 14.33
C ILE A 63 -0.17 -5.51 12.97
N GLY A 64 -1.11 -6.44 12.73
CA GLY A 64 -1.75 -6.61 11.42
C GLY A 64 -0.81 -7.20 10.37
N TYR A 65 -0.54 -8.51 10.45
CA TYR A 65 0.25 -9.19 9.41
C TYR A 65 -0.60 -9.82 8.31
N HIS A 66 -0.03 -9.89 7.13
CA HIS A 66 -0.62 -10.49 5.94
C HIS A 66 -0.01 -11.88 5.68
N THR A 67 -0.84 -12.80 5.20
CA THR A 67 -0.40 -14.15 4.85
C THR A 67 -0.51 -14.35 3.34
N ILE A 68 0.59 -14.72 2.69
CA ILE A 68 0.60 -15.12 1.28
C ILE A 68 1.06 -16.57 1.24
N GLY A 69 0.12 -17.48 1.02
CA GLY A 69 0.35 -18.92 1.16
C GLY A 69 0.70 -19.29 2.61
N LYS A 70 1.88 -19.91 2.82
CA LYS A 70 2.40 -20.27 4.16
C LYS A 70 3.28 -19.19 4.79
N ASN A 71 3.59 -18.14 4.03
CA ASN A 71 4.52 -17.10 4.45
C ASN A 71 3.76 -15.94 5.10
N ILE A 72 4.35 -15.39 6.16
CA ILE A 72 3.81 -14.25 6.88
C ILE A 72 4.63 -13.01 6.53
N PHE A 73 3.92 -11.94 6.23
CA PHE A 73 4.45 -10.68 5.79
C PHE A 73 3.93 -9.55 6.68
N PHE A 74 4.80 -8.60 6.95
CA PHE A 74 4.53 -7.46 7.81
C PHE A 74 4.79 -6.17 7.06
N PHE A 75 4.03 -5.14 7.37
CA PHE A 75 4.40 -3.78 6.99
C PHE A 75 5.42 -3.23 7.99
N PRO A 76 6.56 -2.70 7.51
CA PRO A 76 7.56 -2.10 8.37
C PRO A 76 6.99 -0.99 9.27
N LYS A 77 6.08 -0.18 8.72
CA LYS A 77 5.44 0.93 9.44
C LYS A 77 4.60 0.46 10.62
N ASP A 78 3.83 -0.61 10.46
CA ASP A 78 2.99 -1.14 11.53
C ASP A 78 3.84 -1.79 12.64
N LEU A 79 4.94 -2.45 12.26
CA LEU A 79 5.92 -2.95 13.21
C LEU A 79 6.59 -1.82 13.99
N GLU A 80 6.92 -0.70 13.34
CA GLU A 80 7.51 0.47 13.99
C GLU A 80 6.53 1.12 14.98
N VAL A 81 5.27 1.29 14.60
CA VAL A 81 4.21 1.80 15.48
C VAL A 81 4.00 0.86 16.68
N TRP A 82 3.93 -0.44 16.42
CA TRP A 82 3.81 -1.45 17.48
C TRP A 82 5.02 -1.43 18.40
N LEU A 83 6.24 -1.41 17.86
CA LEU A 83 7.46 -1.26 18.63
C LEU A 83 7.38 -0.01 19.49
N HIS A 84 7.09 1.17 18.93
CA HIS A 84 7.01 2.40 19.70
C HIS A 84 6.01 2.33 20.87
N LYS A 85 4.88 1.61 20.69
CA LYS A 85 3.89 1.37 21.75
C LYS A 85 4.42 0.45 22.87
N TYR A 86 5.20 -0.57 22.53
CA TYR A 86 5.67 -1.61 23.47
C TYR A 86 7.13 -1.46 23.93
N TYR A 87 7.93 -0.57 23.33
CA TYR A 87 9.34 -0.33 23.67
C TYR A 87 9.54 0.41 25.02
N ARG A 88 8.46 0.68 25.75
CA ARG A 88 8.50 1.00 27.19
C ARG A 88 8.54 -0.24 28.10
N GLY A 89 8.51 -1.45 27.55
CA GLY A 89 8.66 -2.73 28.28
C GLY A 89 10.07 -3.32 28.13
N PRO A 90 10.52 -4.18 29.07
CA PRO A 90 11.86 -4.75 29.05
C PRO A 90 12.08 -5.57 27.78
N LYS A 91 13.17 -5.27 27.05
CA LYS A 91 13.61 -6.07 25.91
C LYS A 91 13.72 -7.54 26.35
N PRO A 92 13.10 -8.50 25.64
CA PRO A 92 13.34 -9.90 25.95
C PRO A 92 14.83 -10.17 25.80
N ARG A 93 15.45 -10.69 26.86
CA ARG A 93 16.85 -11.13 26.82
C ARG A 93 16.96 -12.21 25.75
N LYS A 94 17.96 -12.08 24.86
CA LYS A 94 18.34 -13.13 23.92
C LYS A 94 18.60 -14.40 24.75
N TYR A 95 17.82 -15.45 24.49
CA TYR A 95 18.10 -16.81 24.97
C TYR A 95 18.86 -17.55 23.87
#